data_AF-A0A3M1TQT6-F1
#
_entry.id   AF-A0A3M1TQT6-F1
#
_cell.length_a   1.000
_cell.length_b   1.000
_cell.length_c   1.000
_cell.angle_alpha   90.00
_cell.angle_beta   90.00
_cell.angle_gamma   90.00
#
_symmetry.space_group_name_H-M   'P 1'
#
loop_
_entity.id
_entity.type
_entity.pdbx_description
1 polymer ?
#
loop_
_entity_poly.entity_id
_entity_poly.type
_entity_poly.pdbx_seq_one_letter_code
_entity_poly.pdbx_strand_id
1 'polypeptide(L)'
;MPLRVTKSNRAEVLLGVLCDELQRAGFDPFVAPTVVIGADGVRRWLAHGLSERFGVCAQVRFVYPGRLAHEALDLLAPDPSPAPWRDEALAWAVLAALPSLLNQGDFGPLRSYLTEPGRDDPHVDGLKPYLLARELADVLRRAQVFRPELLAAWARGEGPPERGAPWLPALWRAVRARLAARPPA
;
A
#
# COMPACT_ATOMS: atom_id res chain seq x y z
N MET A 1 2.92 16.41 -22.55
CA MET A 1 1.81 17.20 -21.96
C MET A 1 2.29 17.84 -20.67
N PRO A 2 2.07 19.15 -20.45
CA PRO A 2 2.40 19.79 -19.17
C PRO A 2 1.42 19.38 -18.06
N LEU A 3 1.88 19.33 -16.81
CA LEU A 3 1.04 19.12 -15.64
C LEU A 3 0.17 20.38 -15.42
N ARG A 4 -1.15 20.24 -15.52
CA ARG A 4 -2.10 21.32 -15.23
C ARG A 4 -2.59 21.24 -13.79
N VAL A 5 -2.47 22.32 -13.04
CA VAL A 5 -3.00 22.45 -11.67
C VAL A 5 -4.11 23.47 -11.65
N THR A 6 -5.33 23.03 -11.32
CA THR A 6 -6.50 23.90 -11.14
C THR A 6 -6.78 24.06 -9.65
N LYS A 7 -6.98 25.30 -9.19
CA LYS A 7 -7.27 25.63 -7.78
C LYS A 7 -8.66 26.22 -7.65
N SER A 8 -9.36 25.87 -6.58
CA SER A 8 -10.67 26.42 -6.23
C SER A 8 -10.90 26.25 -4.72
N ASN A 9 -11.72 27.11 -4.14
CA ASN A 9 -12.24 26.97 -2.78
C ASN A 9 -13.56 26.17 -2.73
N ARG A 10 -14.09 25.76 -3.88
CA ARG A 10 -15.33 25.01 -4.02
C ARG A 10 -15.10 23.75 -4.85
N ALA A 11 -15.44 22.60 -4.28
CA ALA A 11 -15.26 21.31 -4.93
C ALA A 11 -16.14 21.20 -6.18
N GLU A 12 -17.34 21.78 -6.18
CA GLU A 12 -18.28 21.73 -7.30
C GLU A 12 -17.70 22.39 -8.57
N VAL A 13 -16.91 23.46 -8.38
CA VAL A 13 -16.20 24.11 -9.49
C VAL A 13 -15.14 23.18 -10.07
N LEU A 14 -14.39 22.46 -9.22
CA LEU A 14 -13.38 21.48 -9.68
C LEU A 14 -14.04 20.29 -10.38
N LEU A 15 -15.20 19.84 -9.91
CA LEU A 15 -16.01 18.83 -10.60
C LEU A 15 -16.44 19.32 -11.97
N GLY A 16 -16.91 20.57 -12.10
CA GLY A 16 -17.23 21.15 -13.41
C GLY A 16 -16.04 21.13 -14.36
N VAL A 17 -14.86 21.55 -13.88
CA VAL A 17 -13.61 21.47 -14.66
C VAL A 17 -13.27 20.04 -15.05
N LEU A 18 -13.40 19.07 -14.13
CA LEU A 18 -13.17 17.65 -14.44
C LEU A 18 -14.12 17.16 -15.54
N CYS A 19 -15.40 17.49 -15.47
CA CYS A 19 -16.37 17.14 -16.50
C CYS A 19 -15.97 17.72 -17.86
N ASP A 20 -15.59 19.00 -17.90
CA ASP A 20 -15.17 19.66 -19.14
C ASP A 20 -13.88 19.04 -19.71
N GLU A 21 -12.94 18.61 -18.86
CA GLU A 21 -11.73 17.86 -19.27
C GLU A 21 -12.09 16.50 -19.87
N LEU A 22 -12.95 15.73 -19.19
CA LEU A 22 -13.37 14.41 -19.67
C LEU A 22 -14.11 14.51 -21.01
N GLN A 23 -14.98 15.50 -21.16
CA GLN A 23 -15.70 15.73 -22.40
C GLN A 23 -14.76 16.15 -23.55
N ARG A 24 -13.73 16.97 -23.26
CA ARG A 24 -12.73 17.35 -24.27
C ARG A 24 -11.80 16.21 -24.65
N ALA A 25 -11.44 15.33 -23.72
CA ALA A 25 -10.66 14.13 -24.00
C ALA A 25 -11.43 13.14 -24.90
N GLY A 26 -12.77 13.19 -24.85
CA GLY A 26 -13.64 12.25 -25.54
C GLY A 26 -13.80 10.95 -24.76
N PHE A 27 -14.86 10.21 -25.09
CA PHE A 27 -15.16 8.91 -24.49
C PHE A 27 -14.84 7.80 -25.48
N ASP A 28 -13.80 7.02 -25.21
CA ASP A 28 -13.52 5.76 -25.90
C ASP A 28 -14.19 4.62 -25.11
N PRO A 29 -15.06 3.81 -25.73
CA PRO A 29 -15.75 2.71 -25.04
C PRO A 29 -14.81 1.63 -24.48
N PHE A 30 -13.57 1.56 -24.96
CA PHE A 30 -12.57 0.57 -24.53
C PHE A 30 -11.54 1.15 -23.56
N VAL A 31 -11.47 2.47 -23.39
CA VAL A 31 -10.48 3.11 -22.50
C VAL A 31 -11.19 3.88 -21.39
N ALA A 32 -11.17 3.27 -20.20
CA ALA A 32 -11.70 3.88 -19.00
C ALA A 32 -10.89 5.12 -18.58
N PRO A 33 -11.49 6.33 -18.47
CA PRO A 33 -10.79 7.47 -17.89
C PRO A 33 -10.41 7.18 -16.43
N THR A 34 -9.19 7.52 -16.06
CA THR A 34 -8.67 7.30 -14.71
C THR A 34 -8.77 8.59 -13.89
N VAL A 35 -9.39 8.51 -12.73
CA VAL A 35 -9.53 9.61 -11.77
C VAL A 35 -8.87 9.22 -10.46
N VAL A 36 -7.88 10.02 -10.03
CA VAL A 36 -7.16 9.77 -8.77
C VAL A 36 -7.94 10.37 -7.60
N ILE A 37 -8.15 9.59 -6.55
CA ILE A 37 -8.93 9.98 -5.37
C ILE A 37 -8.15 9.73 -4.08
N GLY A 38 -8.42 10.56 -3.06
CA GLY A 38 -7.80 10.42 -1.73
C GLY A 38 -8.63 9.61 -0.73
N ALA A 39 -9.93 9.44 -0.96
CA ALA A 39 -10.84 8.75 -0.06
C ALA A 39 -12.10 8.25 -0.79
N ASP A 40 -12.75 7.20 -0.26
CA ASP A 40 -13.97 6.64 -0.85
C ASP A 40 -15.17 7.62 -0.81
N GLY A 41 -15.22 8.53 0.16
CA GLY A 41 -16.23 9.60 0.18
C GLY A 41 -16.17 10.47 -1.08
N VAL A 42 -14.95 10.80 -1.52
CA VAL A 42 -14.71 11.57 -2.75
C VAL A 42 -15.11 10.76 -3.98
N ARG A 43 -14.84 9.44 -3.99
CA ARG A 43 -15.28 8.54 -5.07
C ARG A 43 -16.78 8.63 -5.29
N ARG A 44 -17.55 8.45 -4.22
CA ARG A 44 -19.03 8.42 -4.30
C ARG A 44 -19.58 9.78 -4.74
N TRP A 45 -19.03 10.86 -4.19
CA TRP A 45 -19.41 12.22 -4.55
C TRP A 45 -19.12 12.54 -6.03
N LEU A 46 -17.93 12.18 -6.52
CA LEU A 46 -17.57 12.34 -7.93
C LEU A 46 -18.45 11.50 -8.85
N ALA A 47 -18.68 10.23 -8.52
CA ALA A 47 -19.52 9.36 -9.34
C ALA A 47 -20.95 9.90 -9.47
N HIS A 48 -21.50 10.43 -8.38
CA HIS A 48 -22.81 11.09 -8.41
C HIS A 48 -22.78 12.35 -9.27
N GLY A 49 -21.83 13.27 -9.03
CA GLY A 49 -21.74 14.51 -9.81
C GLY A 49 -21.49 14.30 -11.30
N LEU A 50 -20.68 13.28 -11.66
CA LEU A 50 -20.49 12.86 -13.04
C LEU A 50 -21.79 12.29 -13.65
N SER A 51 -22.55 11.52 -12.88
CA SER A 51 -23.85 11.00 -13.32
C SER A 51 -24.89 12.09 -13.55
N GLU A 52 -24.91 13.13 -12.72
CA GLU A 52 -25.79 14.29 -12.93
C GLU A 52 -25.43 15.06 -14.20
N ARG A 53 -24.13 15.17 -14.51
CA ARG A 53 -23.64 15.89 -15.68
C ARG A 53 -23.79 15.11 -16.99
N PHE A 54 -23.54 13.80 -16.98
CA PHE A 54 -23.50 12.94 -18.18
C PHE A 54 -24.69 11.98 -18.30
N GLY A 55 -25.62 11.99 -17.34
CA GLY A 55 -26.75 11.05 -17.24
C GLY A 55 -26.36 9.68 -16.64
N VAL A 56 -25.09 9.28 -16.76
CA VAL A 56 -24.54 8.06 -16.17
C VAL A 56 -23.06 8.24 -15.85
N CYS A 57 -22.61 7.67 -14.74
CA CYS A 57 -21.18 7.49 -14.46
C CYS A 57 -20.85 6.00 -14.53
N ALA A 58 -20.38 5.56 -15.70
CA ALA A 58 -19.94 4.19 -15.95
C ALA A 58 -18.52 4.19 -16.53
N GLN A 59 -17.82 3.07 -16.37
CA GLN A 59 -16.48 2.87 -16.93
C GLN A 59 -15.43 3.92 -16.49
N VAL A 60 -15.63 4.61 -15.36
CA VAL A 60 -14.62 5.50 -14.76
C VAL A 60 -13.80 4.71 -13.74
N ARG A 61 -12.48 4.75 -13.91
CA ARG A 61 -11.54 4.05 -13.04
C ARG A 61 -11.07 4.99 -11.93
N PHE A 62 -11.62 4.81 -10.73
CA PHE A 62 -11.16 5.54 -9.55
C PHE A 62 -9.99 4.81 -8.88
N VAL A 63 -8.86 5.49 -8.74
CA VAL A 63 -7.62 4.89 -8.19
C VAL A 63 -7.02 5.77 -7.10
N TYR A 64 -6.36 5.14 -6.14
CA TYR A 64 -5.57 5.85 -5.15
C TYR A 64 -4.20 6.24 -5.72
N PRO A 65 -3.56 7.33 -5.24
CA PRO A 65 -2.26 7.79 -5.73
C PRO A 65 -1.20 6.70 -5.73
N GLY A 66 -1.12 5.90 -4.65
CA GLY A 66 -0.13 4.81 -4.54
C GLY A 66 -0.32 3.73 -5.60
N ARG A 67 -1.57 3.39 -5.94
CA ARG A 67 -1.87 2.42 -7.01
C ARG A 67 -1.46 2.97 -8.37
N LEU A 68 -1.80 4.22 -8.66
CA LEU A 68 -1.43 4.84 -9.95
C LEU A 68 0.09 4.93 -10.11
N ALA A 69 0.82 5.32 -9.05
CA ALA A 69 2.27 5.38 -9.07
C ALA A 69 2.88 3.99 -9.36
N HIS A 70 2.33 2.94 -8.76
CA HIS A 70 2.79 1.58 -8.99
C HIS A 70 2.54 1.11 -10.42
N GLU A 71 1.32 1.30 -10.94
CA GLU A 71 0.99 0.95 -12.33
C GLU A 71 1.88 1.70 -13.33
N ALA A 72 2.19 2.96 -13.07
CA ALA A 72 3.11 3.73 -13.91
C ALA A 72 4.54 3.19 -13.85
N LEU A 73 5.01 2.75 -12.68
CA LEU A 73 6.33 2.13 -12.53
C LEU A 73 6.40 0.76 -13.22
N ASP A 74 5.36 -0.07 -13.09
CA ASP A 74 5.28 -1.38 -13.74
C ASP A 74 5.33 -1.26 -15.27
N LEU A 75 4.68 -0.25 -15.85
CA LEU A 75 4.73 0.04 -17.29
C LEU A 75 6.12 0.49 -17.77
N LEU A 76 6.92 1.09 -16.89
CA LEU A 76 8.27 1.55 -17.20
C LEU A 76 9.33 0.49 -16.87
N ALA A 77 8.98 -0.56 -16.15
CA ALA A 77 9.89 -1.61 -15.77
C ALA A 77 10.19 -2.54 -16.96
N PRO A 78 11.46 -2.90 -17.21
CA PRO A 78 11.82 -3.83 -18.28
C PRO A 78 11.34 -5.27 -18.02
N ASP A 79 11.01 -5.61 -16.78
CA ASP A 79 10.42 -6.89 -16.38
C ASP A 79 9.28 -6.61 -15.37
N PRO A 80 8.00 -6.60 -15.82
CA PRO A 80 6.85 -6.35 -14.96
C PRO A 80 6.56 -7.60 -14.12
N SER A 81 7.43 -7.90 -13.15
CA SER A 81 7.12 -8.85 -12.09
C SER A 81 6.03 -8.24 -11.21
N PRO A 82 5.00 -8.99 -10.77
CA PRO A 82 4.10 -8.51 -9.73
C PRO A 82 4.98 -8.11 -8.56
N ALA A 83 4.98 -6.82 -8.20
CA ALA A 83 5.93 -6.35 -7.21
C ALA A 83 5.77 -7.19 -5.94
N PRO A 84 6.84 -7.83 -5.45
CA PRO A 84 6.78 -8.74 -4.30
C PRO A 84 6.30 -8.04 -3.01
N TRP A 85 6.07 -6.74 -3.07
CA TRP A 85 5.61 -5.83 -2.03
C TRP A 85 4.08 -5.65 -1.98
N ARG A 86 3.31 -6.37 -2.81
CA ARG A 86 1.83 -6.40 -2.70
C ARG A 86 1.41 -6.73 -1.27
N ASP A 87 0.37 -6.06 -0.79
CA ASP A 87 -0.05 -6.03 0.62
C ASP A 87 -0.08 -7.40 1.31
N GLU A 88 -0.58 -8.42 0.61
CA GLU A 88 -0.64 -9.78 1.11
C GLU A 88 0.72 -10.48 1.10
N ALA A 89 1.53 -10.29 0.05
CA ALA A 89 2.85 -10.91 -0.07
C ALA A 89 3.79 -10.44 1.04
N LEU A 90 3.74 -9.15 1.41
CA LEU A 90 4.52 -8.61 2.50
C LEU A 90 4.07 -9.17 3.86
N ALA A 91 2.75 -9.29 4.10
CA ALA A 91 2.23 -9.90 5.31
C ALA A 91 2.64 -11.37 5.44
N TRP A 92 2.59 -12.15 4.35
CA TRP A 92 3.06 -13.54 4.33
C TRP A 92 4.58 -13.65 4.56
N ALA A 93 5.36 -12.74 3.98
CA ALA A 93 6.80 -12.70 4.20
C ALA A 93 7.16 -12.37 5.65
N VAL A 94 6.44 -11.43 6.27
CA VAL A 94 6.56 -11.13 7.71
C VAL A 94 6.18 -12.35 8.54
N LEU A 95 5.00 -12.94 8.30
CA LEU A 95 4.52 -14.10 9.04
C LEU A 95 5.53 -15.24 9.02
N ALA A 96 6.12 -15.51 7.86
CA ALA A 96 7.07 -16.59 7.69
C ALA A 96 8.49 -16.26 8.21
N ALA A 97 8.82 -14.98 8.39
CA ALA A 97 10.09 -14.53 8.98
C ALA A 97 10.04 -14.50 10.52
N LEU A 98 8.87 -14.27 11.12
CA LEU A 98 8.73 -14.13 12.57
C LEU A 98 9.31 -15.32 13.36
N PRO A 99 9.00 -16.60 13.07
CA PRO A 99 9.42 -17.72 13.93
C PRO A 99 10.92 -17.81 14.19
N SER A 100 11.77 -17.52 13.20
CA SER A 100 13.23 -17.57 13.35
C SER A 100 13.79 -16.36 14.11
N LEU A 101 13.07 -15.24 14.13
CA LEU A 101 13.49 -14.00 14.77
C LEU A 101 13.07 -13.90 16.24
N LEU A 102 11.97 -14.56 16.64
CA LEU A 102 11.43 -14.49 18.00
C LEU A 102 12.40 -14.99 19.09
N ASN A 103 13.40 -15.80 18.72
CA ASN A 103 14.43 -16.27 19.64
C ASN A 103 15.55 -15.25 19.89
N GLN A 104 15.61 -14.16 19.11
CA GLN A 104 16.59 -13.09 19.30
C GLN A 104 16.19 -12.19 20.48
N GLY A 105 17.19 -11.63 21.19
CA GLY A 105 16.97 -10.83 22.40
C GLY A 105 16.04 -9.63 22.19
N ASP A 106 16.22 -8.91 21.08
CA ASP A 106 15.46 -7.68 20.77
C ASP A 106 13.98 -7.94 20.46
N PHE A 107 13.59 -9.17 20.14
CA PHE A 107 12.20 -9.56 19.82
C PHE A 107 11.38 -9.94 21.06
N GLY A 108 11.92 -9.73 22.27
CA GLY A 108 11.25 -10.02 23.54
C GLY A 108 9.79 -9.54 23.61
N PRO A 109 9.47 -8.27 23.29
CA PRO A 109 8.09 -7.79 23.31
C PRO A 109 7.14 -8.54 22.38
N LEU A 110 7.59 -8.87 21.16
CA LEU A 110 6.78 -9.62 20.19
C LEU A 110 6.59 -11.07 20.62
N ARG A 111 7.64 -11.69 21.18
CA ARG A 111 7.56 -13.03 21.74
C ARG A 111 6.54 -13.07 22.87
N SER A 112 6.65 -12.17 23.86
CA SER A 112 5.69 -12.06 24.95
C SER A 112 4.26 -11.89 24.44
N TYR A 113 4.04 -10.95 23.52
CA TYR A 113 2.72 -10.73 22.92
C TYR A 113 2.15 -12.01 22.28
N LEU A 114 2.96 -12.76 21.52
CA LEU A 114 2.51 -13.98 20.85
C LEU A 114 2.30 -15.16 21.80
N THR A 115 3.07 -15.25 22.89
CA THR A 115 2.98 -16.34 23.88
C THR A 115 1.97 -16.07 24.99
N GLU A 116 1.57 -14.81 25.20
CA GLU A 116 0.52 -14.47 26.16
C GLU A 116 -0.79 -15.15 25.75
N PRO A 117 -1.35 -16.04 26.60
CA PRO A 117 -2.63 -16.66 26.32
C PRO A 117 -3.69 -15.57 26.21
N GLY A 118 -4.28 -15.44 25.02
CA GLY A 118 -5.41 -14.55 24.79
C GLY A 118 -6.65 -15.05 25.54
N ARG A 119 -7.58 -14.13 25.82
CA ARG A 119 -8.95 -14.47 26.27
C ARG A 119 -9.78 -15.18 25.19
N ASP A 120 -9.27 -15.28 23.97
CA ASP A 120 -9.96 -15.82 22.82
C ASP A 120 -9.51 -17.26 22.54
N ASP A 121 -10.52 -18.11 22.40
CA ASP A 121 -10.57 -19.55 22.15
C ASP A 121 -9.24 -20.29 21.81
N PRO A 122 -8.95 -21.45 22.45
CA PRO A 122 -7.84 -22.35 22.12
C PRO A 122 -7.90 -22.98 20.71
N HIS A 123 -8.79 -22.51 19.84
CA HIS A 123 -9.13 -23.13 18.55
C HIS A 123 -8.64 -22.36 17.31
N VAL A 124 -7.85 -21.29 17.46
CA VAL A 124 -7.29 -20.56 16.30
C VAL A 124 -5.78 -20.39 16.39
N ASP A 125 -5.08 -21.53 16.42
CA ASP A 125 -3.63 -21.62 16.20
C ASP A 125 -3.26 -20.93 14.87
N GLY A 126 -2.77 -19.69 14.95
CA GLY A 126 -2.25 -18.95 13.79
C GLY A 126 -2.89 -17.60 13.47
N LEU A 127 -4.07 -17.27 14.02
CA LEU A 127 -4.72 -15.98 13.72
C LEU A 127 -3.95 -14.79 14.33
N LYS A 128 -3.53 -14.90 15.59
CA LYS A 128 -2.80 -13.83 16.29
C LYS A 128 -1.45 -13.49 15.62
N PRO A 129 -0.60 -14.48 15.26
CA PRO A 129 0.59 -14.23 14.44
C PRO A 129 0.28 -13.59 13.07
N TYR A 130 -0.79 -14.03 12.40
CA TYR A 130 -1.18 -13.48 11.10
C TYR A 130 -1.64 -12.03 11.18
N LEU A 131 -2.48 -11.67 12.15
CA LEU A 131 -2.92 -10.30 12.37
C LEU A 131 -1.74 -9.37 12.69
N LEU A 132 -0.81 -9.82 13.55
CA LEU A 132 0.42 -9.10 13.82
C LEU A 132 1.25 -8.89 12.54
N ALA A 133 1.40 -9.93 11.72
CA ALA A 133 2.13 -9.84 10.47
C ALA A 133 1.52 -8.83 9.49
N ARG A 134 0.18 -8.70 9.45
CA ARG A 134 -0.52 -7.68 8.66
C ARG A 134 -0.24 -6.26 9.14
N GLU A 135 -0.30 -6.01 10.44
CA GLU A 135 0.00 -4.70 11.03
C GLU A 135 1.45 -4.28 10.76
N LEU A 136 2.40 -5.22 10.95
CA LEU A 136 3.81 -4.99 10.65
C LEU A 136 4.06 -4.73 9.17
N ALA A 137 3.38 -5.46 8.28
CA ALA A 137 3.46 -5.23 6.85
C ALA A 137 2.93 -3.84 6.47
N ASP A 138 1.85 -3.37 7.10
CA ASP A 138 1.34 -2.02 6.89
C ASP A 138 2.34 -0.93 7.33
N VAL A 139 2.98 -1.11 8.50
CA VAL A 139 4.04 -0.20 8.97
C VAL A 139 5.20 -0.13 7.97
N LEU A 140 5.68 -1.29 7.50
CA LEU A 140 6.76 -1.36 6.52
C LEU A 140 6.34 -0.76 5.16
N ARG A 141 5.09 -0.94 4.74
CA ARG A 141 4.54 -0.33 3.52
C ARG A 141 4.51 1.18 3.62
N ARG A 142 3.99 1.73 4.72
CA ARG A 142 4.00 3.19 4.95
C ARG A 142 5.41 3.72 4.99
N ALA A 143 6.36 3.02 5.61
CA ALA A 143 7.75 3.41 5.63
C ALA A 143 8.38 3.46 4.22
N GLN A 144 7.98 2.59 3.28
CA GLN A 144 8.44 2.67 1.88
C GLN A 144 8.04 3.97 1.19
N VAL A 145 6.88 4.52 1.53
CA VAL A 145 6.37 5.77 0.94
C VAL A 145 6.95 6.99 1.64
N PHE A 146 6.97 6.99 2.98
CA PHE A 146 7.29 8.19 3.77
C PHE A 146 8.73 8.26 4.27
N ARG A 147 9.44 7.12 4.38
CA ARG A 147 10.82 7.03 4.89
C ARG A 147 11.67 6.04 4.06
N PRO A 148 11.71 6.14 2.72
CA PRO A 148 12.44 5.19 1.88
C PRO A 148 13.94 5.10 2.22
N GLU A 149 14.56 6.24 2.54
CA GLU A 149 15.97 6.33 2.94
C GLU A 149 16.29 5.52 4.20
N LEU A 150 15.35 5.49 5.16
CA LEU A 150 15.51 4.70 6.38
C LEU A 150 15.49 3.20 6.07
N LEU A 151 14.56 2.75 5.24
CA LEU A 151 14.49 1.35 4.83
C LEU A 151 15.72 0.93 4.03
N ALA A 152 16.28 1.84 3.22
CA ALA A 152 17.54 1.62 2.52
C ALA A 152 18.74 1.51 3.48
N ALA A 153 18.79 2.35 4.52
CA ALA A 153 19.80 2.25 5.57
C ALA A 153 19.69 0.92 6.33
N TRP A 154 18.50 0.58 6.82
CA TRP A 154 18.26 -0.70 7.51
C TRP A 154 18.60 -1.91 6.65
N ALA A 155 18.34 -1.84 5.34
CA ALA A 155 18.72 -2.86 4.38
C ALA A 155 20.23 -3.12 4.32
N ARG A 156 21.07 -2.11 4.54
CA ARG A 156 22.53 -2.21 4.64
C ARG A 156 23.03 -2.53 6.04
N GLY A 157 22.13 -2.69 7.02
CA GLY A 157 22.49 -2.83 8.43
C GLY A 157 22.92 -1.50 9.07
N GLU A 158 22.64 -0.38 8.41
CA GLU A 158 22.89 0.98 8.88
C GLU A 158 21.59 1.59 9.46
N GLY A 159 21.72 2.79 10.03
CA GLY A 159 20.58 3.60 10.46
C GLY A 159 20.12 3.32 11.90
N PRO A 160 19.48 4.29 12.55
CA PRO A 160 19.07 4.15 13.93
C PRO A 160 17.98 3.08 14.08
N PRO A 161 17.96 2.34 15.20
CA PRO A 161 16.81 1.50 15.53
C PRO A 161 15.55 2.37 15.69
N GLU A 162 14.40 1.81 15.37
CA GLU A 162 13.14 2.50 15.60
C GLU A 162 12.86 2.57 17.11
N ARG A 163 12.46 3.75 17.60
CA ARG A 163 12.18 3.95 19.04
C ARG A 163 11.05 3.01 19.46
N GLY A 164 11.28 2.24 20.52
CA GLY A 164 10.32 1.24 21.01
C GLY A 164 10.23 -0.04 20.17
N ALA A 165 10.92 -0.12 19.04
CA ALA A 165 10.98 -1.30 18.18
C ALA A 165 12.40 -1.52 17.61
N PRO A 166 13.41 -1.76 18.46
CA PRO A 166 14.79 -2.00 18.01
C PRO A 166 14.94 -3.24 17.13
N TRP A 167 13.97 -4.16 17.17
CA TRP A 167 13.87 -5.36 16.34
C TRP A 167 13.43 -5.09 14.90
N LEU A 168 12.83 -3.93 14.61
CA LEU A 168 12.22 -3.63 13.29
C LEU A 168 13.23 -3.63 12.12
N PRO A 169 14.46 -3.10 12.26
CA PRO A 169 15.49 -3.21 11.21
C PRO A 169 15.90 -4.66 10.91
N ALA A 170 15.97 -5.52 11.93
CA ALA A 170 16.28 -6.94 11.76
C ALA A 170 15.14 -7.67 11.04
N LEU A 171 13.89 -7.39 11.43
CA LEU A 171 12.70 -7.88 10.72
C LEU A 171 12.72 -7.48 9.25
N TRP A 172 13.00 -6.20 8.96
CA TRP A 172 13.05 -5.69 7.59
C TRP A 172 14.07 -6.44 6.73
N ARG A 173 15.30 -6.66 7.24
CA ARG A 173 16.33 -7.43 6.53
C ARG A 173 15.89 -8.87 6.24
N ALA A 174 15.28 -9.55 7.22
CA ALA A 174 14.79 -10.91 7.04
C ALA A 174 13.67 -11.01 6.00
N VAL A 175 12.72 -10.07 6.03
CA VAL A 175 11.61 -9.97 5.07
C VAL A 175 12.14 -9.73 3.66
N ARG A 176 13.08 -8.78 3.49
CA ARG A 176 13.72 -8.51 2.19
C ARG A 176 14.43 -9.74 1.63
N ALA A 177 15.22 -10.44 2.44
CA ALA A 177 15.92 -11.65 2.02
C ALA A 177 14.93 -12.72 1.53
N ARG A 178 13.79 -12.84 2.20
CA ARG A 178 12.74 -13.81 1.84
C ARG A 178 11.99 -13.46 0.56
N LEU A 179 11.74 -12.17 0.33
CA LEU A 179 11.12 -11.69 -0.90
C LEU A 179 12.08 -11.78 -2.10
N ALA A 180 13.39 -11.57 -1.90
CA ALA A 180 14.40 -11.76 -2.92
C ALA A 180 14.67 -13.24 -3.26
N ALA A 181 14.47 -14.15 -2.29
CA ALA A 181 14.63 -15.59 -2.50
C ALA A 181 13.42 -16.25 -3.18
N ARG A 182 12.31 -15.52 -3.40
CA ARG A 182 11.16 -16.04 -4.13
C ARG A 182 11.46 -15.95 -5.62
N PRO A 183 11.55 -17.07 -6.36
CA PRO A 183 11.76 -17.01 -7.80
C PRO A 183 10.60 -16.25 -8.47
N PRO A 184 10.86 -15.49 -9.55
CA PRO A 184 9.78 -14.96 -10.37
C PRO A 184 8.94 -16.15 -10.85
N ALA A 185 7.63 -16.06 -10.63
CA ALA A 185 6.66 -17.07 -11.05
C ALA A 185 6.43 -17.01 -12.56
#